data_AF-C1LLJ0-F1
#
_entry.id   AF-C1LLJ0-F1
#
_cell.length_a   1.000
_cell.length_b   1.000
_cell.length_c   1.000
_cell.angle_alpha   90.00
_cell.angle_beta   90.00
_cell.angle_gamma   90.00
#
_symmetry.space_group_name_H-M   'P 1'
#
loop_
_entity.id
_entity.type
_entity.pdbx_description
1 polymer ?
#
loop_
_entity_poly.entity_id
_entity_poly.type
_entity_poly.pdbx_seq_one_letter_code
_entity_poly.pdbx_strand_id
1 'polypeptide(L)'
;MVTLYCSIFSKFHISFDYFKCLTVTPYKSLKTKASKQFTKKNHNPKPATKLQSLKGVSDNVDSTDIIKSKDLLWDFVKDREYLGNPSSTSSPFIDLPSPVNLKIFTDKHVAHADSCNSLNPVFDTVENLEASILSCASPNNQCEEWPKWTVEKKMWSFPINNEQDWDSESDVPFYEHVFLENHLNKDHLKCKPLASFLELVCNGLSQNPHYSVNDKKKHLEWFSKFFDDKISQINASVEEEEYMANLEKVSRGIST
;
A
#
# COMPACT_ATOMS: atom_id res chain seq x y z
N MET A 1 21.90 -42.70 -20.98
CA MET A 1 21.46 -41.38 -21.46
C MET A 1 20.80 -40.63 -20.30
N VAL A 2 21.59 -39.76 -19.64
CA VAL A 2 21.21 -38.45 -19.06
C VAL A 2 20.06 -38.45 -18.03
N THR A 3 20.30 -38.63 -16.73
CA THR A 3 20.64 -37.62 -15.68
C THR A 3 19.56 -36.58 -15.30
N LEU A 4 19.28 -36.56 -13.99
CA LEU A 4 18.99 -35.41 -13.10
C LEU A 4 17.66 -34.67 -13.29
N TYR A 5 16.71 -34.87 -12.37
CA TYR A 5 15.87 -33.80 -11.77
C TYR A 5 15.30 -34.25 -10.40
N CYS A 6 16.18 -34.58 -9.46
CA CYS A 6 15.91 -34.44 -8.02
C CYS A 6 16.66 -33.18 -7.58
N SER A 7 15.97 -32.05 -7.28
CA SER A 7 16.44 -31.01 -6.32
C SER A 7 15.66 -29.68 -6.22
N ILE A 8 14.57 -29.40 -6.95
CA ILE A 8 14.05 -28.00 -6.97
C ILE A 8 12.92 -27.68 -5.97
N PHE A 9 12.24 -28.66 -5.38
CA PHE A 9 11.08 -28.36 -4.50
C PHE A 9 11.40 -28.07 -3.03
N SER A 10 12.68 -27.89 -2.65
CA SER A 10 13.08 -27.66 -1.24
C SER A 10 13.35 -26.19 -0.88
N LYS A 11 13.01 -25.20 -1.73
CA LYS A 11 13.39 -23.80 -1.48
C LYS A 11 12.34 -22.73 -1.75
N PHE A 12 11.09 -23.10 -1.96
CA PHE A 12 10.00 -22.13 -1.95
C PHE A 12 9.40 -22.07 -0.54
N HIS A 13 10.01 -21.24 0.30
CA HIS A 13 9.38 -20.75 1.52
C HIS A 13 8.28 -19.76 1.09
N ILE A 14 7.18 -20.30 0.54
CA ILE A 14 5.97 -19.53 0.25
C ILE A 14 5.40 -19.16 1.60
N SER A 15 5.59 -17.91 2.02
CA SER A 15 4.87 -17.36 3.16
C SER A 15 3.39 -17.51 2.84
N PHE A 16 2.73 -18.40 3.57
CA PHE A 16 1.33 -18.78 3.42
C PHE A 16 0.38 -17.70 3.97
N ASP A 17 0.82 -16.43 3.95
CA ASP A 17 0.06 -15.28 4.44
C ASP A 17 -0.78 -14.60 3.35
N TYR A 18 -0.64 -15.02 2.09
CA TYR A 18 -1.35 -14.42 0.95
C TYR A 18 -2.85 -14.75 0.89
N PHE A 19 -3.35 -15.69 1.69
CA PHE A 19 -4.77 -16.06 1.70
C PHE A 19 -5.63 -15.28 2.72
N LYS A 20 -5.11 -14.20 3.30
CA LYS A 20 -5.91 -13.33 4.19
C LYS A 20 -6.85 -12.35 3.47
N CYS A 21 -6.76 -12.22 2.15
CA CYS A 21 -7.39 -11.11 1.42
C CYS A 21 -8.82 -11.36 0.93
N LEU A 22 -9.46 -12.50 1.26
CA LEU A 22 -10.86 -12.78 0.90
C LEU A 22 -11.74 -13.16 2.10
N THR A 23 -11.35 -12.75 3.32
CA THR A 23 -12.34 -12.68 4.40
C THR A 23 -13.18 -11.42 4.19
N VAL A 24 -14.39 -11.61 3.67
CA VAL A 24 -15.45 -10.60 3.71
C VAL A 24 -15.61 -10.19 5.16
N THR A 25 -15.06 -9.04 5.53
CA THR A 25 -15.36 -8.44 6.84
C THR A 25 -16.87 -8.15 6.87
N PRO A 26 -17.60 -8.63 7.88
CA PRO A 26 -19.02 -8.31 7.98
C PRO A 26 -19.16 -6.81 8.21
N TYR A 27 -19.95 -6.17 7.34
CA TYR A 27 -20.35 -4.77 7.42
C TYR A 27 -20.87 -4.46 8.84
N LYS A 28 -20.07 -3.73 9.63
CA LYS A 28 -20.46 -3.25 10.96
C LYS A 28 -21.56 -2.19 10.80
N SER A 29 -22.79 -2.59 11.08
CA SER A 29 -23.93 -1.66 11.25
C SER A 29 -23.64 -0.71 12.42
N LEU A 30 -23.45 0.57 12.10
CA LEU A 30 -23.31 1.65 13.07
C LEU A 30 -24.66 1.87 13.76
N LYS A 31 -24.75 1.47 15.04
CA LYS A 31 -25.88 1.83 15.92
C LYS A 31 -25.93 3.36 16.07
N THR A 32 -27.03 3.94 15.61
CA THR A 32 -27.43 5.32 15.85
C THR A 32 -27.59 5.57 17.35
N LYS A 33 -26.73 6.42 17.92
CA LYS A 33 -26.92 6.99 19.25
C LYS A 33 -27.99 8.07 19.17
N ALA A 34 -29.04 7.94 19.99
CA ALA A 34 -30.04 8.97 20.21
C ALA A 34 -29.37 10.29 20.62
N SER A 35 -29.64 11.34 19.84
CA SER A 35 -29.26 12.72 20.17
C SER A 35 -30.51 13.53 20.49
N LYS A 36 -30.35 14.36 21.52
CA LYS A 36 -31.35 15.13 22.24
C LYS A 36 -32.19 16.05 21.35
N GLN A 37 -33.47 16.14 21.70
CA GLN A 37 -34.40 17.16 21.23
C GLN A 37 -33.86 18.56 21.55
N PHE A 38 -33.85 19.43 20.53
CA PHE A 38 -33.84 20.88 20.71
C PHE A 38 -34.91 21.48 19.78
N THR A 39 -35.93 22.05 20.41
CA THR A 39 -37.02 22.79 19.77
C THR A 39 -36.51 24.11 19.20
N LYS A 40 -36.91 24.49 17.98
CA LYS A 40 -36.92 25.90 17.56
C LYS A 40 -38.03 26.20 16.55
N LYS A 41 -38.65 27.35 16.83
CA LYS A 41 -39.89 27.91 16.30
C LYS A 41 -39.83 28.27 14.81
N ASN A 42 -40.99 28.14 14.17
CA ASN A 42 -41.32 28.74 12.88
C ASN A 42 -41.20 30.28 12.93
N HIS A 43 -40.52 30.86 11.94
CA HIS A 43 -40.90 32.14 11.35
C HIS A 43 -40.34 32.24 9.93
N ASN A 44 -41.24 32.47 8.98
CA ASN A 44 -40.92 32.93 7.63
C ASN A 44 -40.89 34.48 7.67
N PRO A 45 -40.01 35.16 6.92
CA PRO A 45 -40.53 35.82 5.72
C PRO A 45 -39.54 35.92 4.52
N LYS A 46 -40.13 36.03 3.33
CA LYS A 46 -39.61 36.43 2.01
C LYS A 46 -39.50 37.99 1.90
N PRO A 47 -39.10 38.64 0.76
CA PRO A 47 -38.24 38.26 -0.40
C PRO A 47 -37.29 39.39 -0.96
N ALA A 48 -36.53 39.04 -2.02
CA ALA A 48 -36.06 39.87 -3.18
C ALA A 48 -34.84 40.83 -2.96
N THR A 49 -33.92 41.14 -3.90
CA THR A 49 -33.93 41.12 -5.39
C THR A 49 -32.50 41.29 -5.99
N LYS A 50 -32.23 40.64 -7.14
CA LYS A 50 -31.45 41.08 -8.35
C LYS A 50 -29.90 41.16 -8.29
N LEU A 51 -29.09 40.87 -9.33
CA LEU A 51 -29.21 41.02 -10.80
C LEU A 51 -28.18 40.05 -11.49
N GLN A 52 -28.60 39.19 -12.44
CA GLN A 52 -28.30 39.21 -13.91
C GLN A 52 -26.87 38.77 -14.33
N SER A 53 -26.57 38.09 -15.45
CA SER A 53 -27.28 37.58 -16.65
C SER A 53 -26.29 36.72 -17.47
N LEU A 54 -26.71 35.70 -18.22
CA LEU A 54 -26.79 35.63 -19.70
C LEU A 54 -26.92 34.14 -20.12
N LYS A 55 -27.36 33.77 -21.33
CA LYS A 55 -28.69 33.80 -21.95
C LYS A 55 -28.72 32.65 -22.99
N GLY A 56 -29.85 31.95 -23.12
CA GLY A 56 -30.19 31.00 -24.20
C GLY A 56 -31.51 30.29 -23.86
N VAL A 57 -32.68 30.89 -24.14
CA VAL A 57 -33.61 30.62 -25.28
C VAL A 57 -34.05 29.15 -25.30
N SER A 58 -35.09 28.81 -24.52
CA SER A 58 -36.49 28.46 -24.93
C SER A 58 -36.56 27.08 -25.62
N ASP A 59 -37.30 26.08 -25.13
CA ASP A 59 -38.76 26.07 -24.96
C ASP A 59 -39.25 25.18 -23.81
N ASN A 60 -40.43 25.51 -23.28
CA ASN A 60 -41.20 24.74 -22.31
C ASN A 60 -41.68 23.43 -22.94
N VAL A 61 -41.17 22.30 -22.46
CA VAL A 61 -41.94 21.05 -22.36
C VAL A 61 -41.67 20.49 -20.97
N ASP A 62 -42.69 20.59 -20.11
CA ASP A 62 -42.72 20.05 -18.75
C ASP A 62 -42.77 18.51 -18.87
N SER A 63 -41.62 17.89 -19.16
CA SER A 63 -41.50 16.44 -19.16
C SER A 63 -41.15 16.00 -17.75
N THR A 64 -42.19 15.72 -16.96
CA THR A 64 -42.10 15.20 -15.60
C THR A 64 -41.62 13.75 -15.53
N ASP A 65 -41.10 13.19 -16.62
CA ASP A 65 -40.72 11.78 -16.73
C ASP A 65 -39.22 11.57 -16.45
N ILE A 66 -38.72 12.16 -15.36
CA ILE A 66 -37.41 11.77 -14.82
C ILE A 66 -37.65 10.57 -13.90
N ILE A 67 -37.65 9.38 -14.49
CA ILE A 67 -37.74 8.11 -13.76
C ILE A 67 -36.55 8.01 -12.81
N LYS A 68 -36.77 8.10 -11.49
CA LYS A 68 -35.71 7.92 -10.50
C LYS A 68 -35.51 6.44 -10.24
N SER A 69 -34.30 6.03 -9.89
CA SER A 69 -33.95 4.62 -9.62
C SER A 69 -34.85 3.94 -8.58
N LYS A 70 -35.39 4.71 -7.63
CA LYS A 70 -36.38 4.25 -6.66
C LYS A 70 -37.74 3.89 -7.28
N ASP A 71 -38.15 4.53 -8.36
CA ASP A 71 -39.45 4.34 -8.99
C ASP A 71 -39.43 3.04 -9.83
N LEU A 72 -38.31 2.76 -10.50
CA LEU A 72 -38.05 1.47 -11.17
C LEU A 72 -38.02 0.28 -10.18
N LEU A 73 -37.52 0.51 -8.96
CA LEU A 73 -37.47 -0.53 -7.93
C LEU A 73 -38.86 -0.86 -7.39
N TRP A 74 -39.72 0.15 -7.23
CA TRP A 74 -41.09 -0.04 -6.77
C TRP A 74 -41.93 -0.82 -7.79
N ASP A 75 -41.76 -0.56 -9.08
CA ASP A 75 -42.45 -1.31 -10.14
C ASP A 75 -41.96 -2.76 -10.20
N PHE A 76 -40.65 -3.00 -10.05
CA PHE A 76 -40.09 -4.36 -10.00
C PHE A 76 -40.54 -5.18 -8.77
N VAL A 77 -40.83 -4.51 -7.65
CA VAL A 77 -41.39 -5.15 -6.44
C VAL A 77 -42.89 -5.39 -6.62
N LYS A 78 -43.63 -4.44 -7.21
CA LYS A 78 -45.06 -4.57 -7.47
C LYS A 78 -45.39 -5.62 -8.53
N ASP A 79 -44.59 -5.73 -9.59
CA ASP A 79 -44.78 -6.79 -10.60
C ASP A 79 -44.64 -8.19 -9.99
N ARG A 80 -43.88 -8.32 -8.89
CA ARG A 80 -43.80 -9.56 -8.11
C ARG A 80 -45.07 -9.85 -7.30
N GLU A 81 -45.85 -8.82 -6.94
CA GLU A 81 -47.13 -8.95 -6.25
C GLU A 81 -48.30 -9.19 -7.22
N TYR A 82 -48.23 -8.71 -8.47
CA TYR A 82 -49.28 -8.91 -9.50
C TYR A 82 -49.08 -10.16 -10.38
N LEU A 83 -47.90 -10.80 -10.36
CA LEU A 83 -47.68 -12.14 -10.94
C LEU A 83 -48.03 -13.29 -9.96
N GLY A 84 -48.92 -13.05 -9.01
CA GLY A 84 -49.54 -14.06 -8.16
C GLY A 84 -50.77 -14.69 -8.81
N ASN A 85 -50.65 -15.30 -9.99
CA ASN A 85 -51.51 -16.42 -10.43
C ASN A 85 -50.98 -17.06 -11.72
N PRO A 86 -50.06 -18.04 -11.64
CA PRO A 86 -50.02 -19.08 -12.65
C PRO A 86 -51.14 -20.09 -12.36
N SER A 87 -52.17 -20.11 -13.21
CA SER A 87 -53.10 -21.22 -13.32
C SER A 87 -52.41 -22.44 -13.97
N SER A 88 -51.35 -22.92 -13.34
CA SER A 88 -50.80 -24.24 -13.53
C SER A 88 -51.09 -25.02 -12.25
N THR A 89 -51.45 -26.28 -12.39
CA THR A 89 -51.59 -27.25 -11.30
C THR A 89 -50.24 -27.46 -10.62
N SER A 90 -49.76 -26.49 -9.84
CA SER A 90 -48.72 -26.71 -8.85
C SER A 90 -49.43 -27.21 -7.61
N SER A 91 -49.19 -28.47 -7.27
CA SER A 91 -49.46 -29.01 -5.94
C SER A 91 -49.20 -27.94 -4.87
N PRO A 92 -50.07 -27.76 -3.86
CA PRO A 92 -49.77 -26.84 -2.77
C PRO A 92 -48.36 -27.20 -2.28
N PHE A 93 -47.47 -26.23 -2.21
CA PHE A 93 -46.17 -26.44 -1.58
C PHE A 93 -46.48 -26.81 -0.14
N ILE A 94 -46.50 -28.11 0.15
CA ILE A 94 -46.69 -28.64 1.49
C ILE A 94 -45.39 -28.28 2.18
N ASP A 95 -45.46 -27.30 3.09
CA ASP A 95 -44.35 -27.02 3.99
C ASP A 95 -43.91 -28.35 4.61
N LEU A 96 -42.61 -28.63 4.53
CA LEU A 96 -42.08 -29.86 5.11
C LEU A 96 -42.56 -29.96 6.56
N PRO A 97 -43.05 -31.13 7.00
CA PRO A 97 -43.58 -31.29 8.35
C PRO A 97 -42.53 -30.81 9.35
N SER A 98 -42.94 -29.94 10.28
CA SER A 98 -42.01 -29.34 11.22
C SER A 98 -41.24 -30.45 11.94
N PRO A 99 -39.91 -30.55 11.77
CA PRO A 99 -39.15 -31.63 12.37
C PRO A 99 -39.25 -31.52 13.90
N VAL A 100 -39.28 -32.67 14.56
CA VAL A 100 -39.29 -32.72 16.03
C VAL A 100 -38.04 -32.02 16.54
N ASN A 101 -38.21 -30.88 17.21
CA ASN A 101 -37.10 -30.14 17.79
C ASN A 101 -36.66 -30.84 19.08
N LEU A 102 -35.47 -31.43 19.04
CA LEU A 102 -34.93 -32.23 20.15
C LEU A 102 -34.49 -31.39 21.36
N LYS A 103 -34.47 -30.05 21.26
CA LYS A 103 -34.09 -29.10 22.35
C LYS A 103 -32.80 -29.49 23.10
N ILE A 104 -31.88 -30.20 22.44
CA ILE A 104 -30.63 -30.70 23.04
C ILE A 104 -29.66 -29.54 23.31
N PHE A 105 -29.68 -28.53 22.45
CA PHE A 105 -28.85 -27.33 22.58
C PHE A 105 -29.67 -26.19 23.15
N THR A 106 -29.12 -25.49 24.16
CA THR A 106 -29.72 -24.30 24.77
C THR A 106 -28.82 -23.10 24.53
N ASP A 107 -29.40 -21.92 24.27
CA ASP A 107 -28.66 -20.69 23.92
C ASP A 107 -27.71 -20.18 25.03
N LYS A 108 -27.73 -20.83 26.20
CA LYS A 108 -26.97 -20.45 27.39
C LYS A 108 -25.47 -20.77 27.31
N HIS A 109 -25.04 -21.58 26.32
CA HIS A 109 -23.65 -22.02 26.15
C HIS A 109 -23.03 -21.63 24.80
N VAL A 110 -23.53 -20.57 24.16
CA VAL A 110 -22.90 -20.06 22.94
C VAL A 110 -21.58 -19.40 23.33
N ALA A 111 -20.45 -20.07 23.05
CA ALA A 111 -19.14 -19.47 23.14
C ALA A 111 -19.07 -18.22 22.23
N HIS A 112 -18.36 -17.19 22.67
CA HIS A 112 -18.11 -16.02 21.82
C HIS A 112 -17.41 -16.46 20.53
N ALA A 113 -17.83 -15.92 19.39
CA ALA A 113 -17.31 -16.30 18.06
C ALA A 113 -15.77 -16.18 17.96
N ASP A 114 -15.14 -15.38 18.82
CA ASP A 114 -13.70 -15.16 18.87
C ASP A 114 -12.91 -16.30 19.57
N SER A 115 -13.58 -17.33 20.10
CA SER A 115 -12.99 -18.43 20.89
C SER A 115 -12.71 -19.71 20.10
N CYS A 116 -12.99 -19.76 18.79
CA CYS A 116 -13.06 -21.01 18.02
C CYS A 116 -11.79 -21.40 17.26
N ASN A 117 -10.60 -20.99 17.71
CA ASN A 117 -9.37 -21.52 17.13
C ASN A 117 -9.12 -22.90 17.74
N SER A 118 -9.00 -23.93 16.90
CA SER A 118 -8.72 -25.26 17.43
C SER A 118 -7.31 -25.30 18.03
N LEU A 119 -7.05 -26.22 18.95
CA LEU A 119 -5.72 -26.38 19.54
C LEU A 119 -4.67 -26.78 18.49
N ASN A 120 -5.09 -27.22 17.31
CA ASN A 120 -4.20 -27.59 16.21
C ASN A 120 -4.31 -26.58 15.06
N PRO A 121 -3.33 -25.68 14.89
CA PRO A 121 -3.37 -24.68 13.83
C PRO A 121 -3.42 -25.29 12.42
N VAL A 122 -2.98 -26.54 12.25
CA VAL A 122 -3.04 -27.22 10.95
C VAL A 122 -4.48 -27.50 10.54
N PHE A 123 -5.34 -27.96 11.45
CA PHE A 123 -6.74 -28.22 11.10
C PHE A 123 -7.48 -26.94 10.73
N ASP A 124 -7.24 -25.85 11.45
CA ASP A 124 -7.82 -24.53 11.12
C ASP A 124 -7.37 -24.07 9.74
N THR A 125 -6.09 -24.27 9.37
CA THR A 125 -5.59 -23.88 8.04
C THR A 125 -6.18 -24.73 6.91
N VAL A 126 -6.35 -26.04 7.12
CA VAL A 126 -6.96 -26.96 6.15
C VAL A 126 -8.44 -26.64 5.97
N GLU A 127 -9.19 -26.43 7.06
CA GLU A 127 -10.61 -26.08 7.00
C GLU A 127 -10.81 -24.74 6.26
N ASN A 128 -9.98 -23.74 6.55
CA ASN A 128 -10.00 -22.47 5.83
C ASN A 128 -9.64 -22.62 4.34
N LEU A 129 -8.69 -23.49 4.01
CA LEU A 129 -8.31 -23.77 2.62
C LEU A 129 -9.45 -24.47 1.86
N GLU A 130 -10.07 -25.47 2.47
CA GLU A 130 -11.22 -26.19 1.90
C GLU A 130 -12.39 -25.23 1.67
N ALA A 131 -12.72 -24.40 2.67
CA ALA A 131 -13.74 -23.35 2.54
C ALA A 131 -13.40 -22.35 1.43
N SER A 132 -12.13 -21.97 1.30
CA SER A 132 -11.69 -21.07 0.23
C SER A 132 -11.78 -21.72 -1.15
N ILE A 133 -11.46 -23.00 -1.30
CA ILE A 133 -11.57 -23.71 -2.59
C ILE A 133 -13.04 -23.82 -3.02
N LEU A 134 -13.94 -24.09 -2.07
CA LEU A 134 -15.38 -24.15 -2.33
C LEU A 134 -15.96 -22.77 -2.71
N SER A 135 -15.45 -21.70 -2.12
CA SER A 135 -15.85 -20.32 -2.42
C SER A 135 -15.26 -19.79 -3.73
N CYS A 136 -14.02 -20.19 -4.05
CA CYS A 136 -13.31 -19.78 -5.25
C CYS A 136 -13.71 -20.64 -6.46
N ALA A 137 -14.88 -20.34 -7.03
CA ALA A 137 -15.24 -20.87 -8.35
C ALA A 137 -14.24 -20.40 -9.43
N SER A 138 -14.12 -21.20 -10.50
CA SER A 138 -13.46 -20.77 -11.73
C SER A 138 -14.07 -19.44 -12.17
N PRO A 139 -13.25 -18.44 -12.55
CA PRO A 139 -13.75 -17.14 -12.95
C PRO A 139 -14.66 -17.29 -14.17
N ASN A 140 -15.85 -16.68 -14.12
CA ASN A 140 -16.81 -16.74 -15.23
C ASN A 140 -16.49 -15.68 -16.29
N ASN A 141 -15.87 -14.58 -15.87
CA ASN A 141 -15.58 -13.42 -16.70
C ASN A 141 -14.15 -12.91 -16.45
N GLN A 142 -13.58 -12.24 -17.44
CA GLN A 142 -12.24 -11.66 -17.33
C GLN A 142 -12.14 -10.60 -16.22
N CYS A 143 -13.23 -9.89 -15.91
CA CYS A 143 -13.26 -8.93 -14.79
C CYS A 143 -13.15 -9.60 -13.42
N GLU A 144 -13.45 -10.89 -13.30
CA GLU A 144 -13.22 -11.67 -12.06
C GLU A 144 -11.79 -12.22 -12.02
N GLU A 145 -11.13 -12.39 -13.17
CA GLU A 145 -9.74 -12.79 -13.28
C GLU A 145 -8.78 -11.69 -12.87
N TRP A 146 -9.06 -10.44 -13.27
CA TRP A 146 -8.16 -9.32 -13.00
C TRP A 146 -7.89 -9.10 -11.50
N PRO A 147 -8.89 -9.09 -10.60
CA PRO A 147 -8.63 -9.00 -9.16
C PRO A 147 -7.78 -10.16 -8.64
N LYS A 148 -7.99 -11.39 -9.16
CA LYS A 148 -7.15 -12.55 -8.80
C LYS A 148 -5.70 -12.29 -9.19
N TRP A 149 -5.44 -11.82 -10.42
CA TRP A 149 -4.09 -11.47 -10.88
C TRP A 149 -3.48 -10.27 -10.16
N THR A 150 -4.28 -9.30 -9.74
CA THR A 150 -3.82 -8.17 -8.91
C THR A 150 -3.42 -8.64 -7.51
N VAL A 151 -4.21 -9.50 -6.86
CA VAL A 151 -3.87 -10.08 -5.55
C VAL A 151 -2.62 -10.98 -5.66
N GLU A 152 -2.49 -11.74 -6.75
CA GLU A 152 -1.32 -12.57 -7.04
C GLU A 152 -0.09 -11.76 -7.52
N LYS A 153 -0.19 -10.43 -7.62
CA LYS A 153 0.85 -9.52 -8.14
C LYS A 153 1.36 -9.87 -9.55
N LYS A 154 0.54 -10.53 -10.37
CA LYS A 154 0.82 -10.81 -11.79
C LYS A 154 0.48 -9.62 -12.68
N MET A 155 -0.49 -8.81 -12.25
CA MET A 155 -0.89 -7.57 -12.92
C MET A 155 -0.37 -6.36 -12.15
N TRP A 156 -0.09 -5.27 -12.87
CA TRP A 156 0.27 -3.99 -12.24
C TRP A 156 -0.82 -3.50 -11.30
N SER A 157 -0.40 -2.84 -10.23
CA SER A 157 -1.31 -2.16 -9.32
C SER A 157 -1.73 -0.81 -9.92
N PHE A 158 -3.02 -0.50 -9.82
CA PHE A 158 -3.57 0.76 -10.32
C PHE A 158 -3.95 1.70 -9.16
N PRO A 159 -3.71 3.01 -9.28
CA PRO A 159 -3.03 3.71 -10.38
C PRO A 159 -1.54 3.33 -10.48
N ILE A 160 -0.99 3.32 -11.71
CA ILE A 160 0.37 2.86 -11.98
C ILE A 160 1.37 3.77 -11.24
N ASN A 161 2.14 3.18 -10.32
CA ASN A 161 3.30 3.81 -9.70
C ASN A 161 4.56 3.25 -10.35
N ASN A 162 5.44 4.12 -10.85
CA ASN A 162 6.71 3.71 -11.47
C ASN A 162 7.68 3.10 -10.44
N GLU A 163 7.49 3.41 -9.15
CA GLU A 163 8.28 2.89 -8.04
C GLU A 163 7.60 1.68 -7.37
N GLN A 164 6.61 1.06 -8.02
CA GLN A 164 5.97 -0.16 -7.51
C GLN A 164 7.02 -1.28 -7.36
N ASP A 165 6.94 -2.01 -6.25
CA ASP A 165 7.86 -3.09 -5.86
C ASP A 165 9.31 -2.64 -5.57
N TRP A 166 9.60 -1.34 -5.50
CA TRP A 166 10.89 -0.81 -5.05
C TRP A 166 10.88 -0.49 -3.54
N ASP A 167 10.82 -1.53 -2.72
CA ASP A 167 10.68 -1.37 -1.25
C ASP A 167 12.01 -1.04 -0.54
N SER A 168 13.15 -1.25 -1.20
CA SER A 168 14.48 -1.24 -0.55
C SER A 168 14.88 0.12 0.02
N GLU A 169 14.47 1.21 -0.64
CA GLU A 169 14.86 2.58 -0.29
C GLU A 169 13.63 3.50 -0.12
N SER A 170 12.41 2.96 -0.17
CA SER A 170 11.17 3.76 -0.04
C SER A 170 11.05 4.40 1.35
N ASP A 171 11.56 3.73 2.39
CA ASP A 171 11.50 4.22 3.77
C ASP A 171 12.68 5.15 4.13
N VAL A 172 13.66 5.29 3.23
CA VAL A 172 14.89 6.00 3.52
C VAL A 172 14.74 7.49 3.16
N PRO A 173 14.99 8.39 4.11
CA PRO A 173 14.82 9.82 3.86
C PRO A 173 15.98 10.39 3.06
N PHE A 174 15.70 11.42 2.25
CA PHE A 174 16.66 12.02 1.31
C PHE A 174 17.97 12.49 1.98
N TYR A 175 17.91 12.94 3.22
CA TYR A 175 19.07 13.48 3.92
C TYR A 175 20.16 12.44 4.17
N GLU A 176 19.82 11.14 4.18
CA GLU A 176 20.81 10.06 4.26
C GLU A 176 21.54 9.85 2.93
N HIS A 177 20.91 10.13 1.80
CA HIS A 177 21.56 10.08 0.49
C HIS A 177 22.42 11.31 0.20
N VAL A 178 22.07 12.47 0.77
CA VAL A 178 22.72 13.76 0.50
C VAL A 178 23.85 14.05 1.49
N PHE A 179 23.60 13.93 2.80
CA PHE A 179 24.57 14.30 3.83
C PHE A 179 25.43 13.11 4.25
N LEU A 180 26.42 12.81 3.41
CA LEU A 180 27.35 11.70 3.61
C LEU A 180 28.53 12.04 4.53
N GLU A 181 28.72 13.31 4.86
CA GLU A 181 29.84 13.84 5.65
C GLU A 181 29.95 13.19 7.04
N ASN A 182 28.81 12.77 7.62
CA ASN A 182 28.74 12.11 8.92
C ASN A 182 29.46 10.75 8.96
N HIS A 183 29.69 10.13 7.79
CA HIS A 183 30.32 8.82 7.68
C HIS A 183 31.82 8.89 7.39
N LEU A 184 32.39 10.09 7.27
CA LEU A 184 33.82 10.29 7.05
C LEU A 184 34.62 10.19 8.36
N ASN A 185 35.83 9.64 8.26
CA ASN A 185 36.77 9.62 9.37
C ASN A 185 37.40 11.01 9.58
N LYS A 186 37.34 11.52 10.82
CA LYS A 186 37.87 12.84 11.18
C LYS A 186 39.38 12.96 10.98
N ASP A 187 40.11 11.85 11.04
CA ASP A 187 41.55 11.83 10.82
C ASP A 187 41.93 12.10 9.37
N HIS A 188 41.10 11.66 8.41
CA HIS A 188 41.32 11.88 6.99
C HIS A 188 41.06 13.34 6.59
N LEU A 189 40.20 14.03 7.34
CA LEU A 189 39.90 15.45 7.15
C LEU A 189 41.02 16.39 7.64
N LYS A 190 42.00 15.90 8.43
CA LYS A 190 43.15 16.70 8.86
C LYS A 190 44.08 17.05 7.70
N CYS A 191 44.16 16.17 6.72
CA CYS A 191 44.97 16.33 5.51
C CYS A 191 44.19 17.18 4.49
N LYS A 192 44.58 18.43 4.26
CA LYS A 192 43.81 19.36 3.38
C LYS A 192 43.51 18.82 1.98
N PRO A 193 44.47 18.24 1.24
CA PRO A 193 44.18 17.73 -0.11
C PRO A 193 43.24 16.52 -0.09
N LEU A 194 43.41 15.64 0.90
CA LEU A 194 42.56 14.47 1.09
C LEU A 194 41.13 14.87 1.49
N ALA A 195 40.99 15.89 2.34
CA ALA A 195 39.69 16.45 2.70
C ALA A 195 38.95 16.99 1.48
N SER A 196 39.63 17.78 0.62
CA SER A 196 39.04 18.30 -0.62
C SER A 196 38.65 17.18 -1.60
N PHE A 197 39.46 16.12 -1.70
CA PHE A 197 39.12 14.94 -2.47
C PHE A 197 37.88 14.22 -1.93
N LEU A 198 37.80 13.98 -0.62
CA LEU A 198 36.67 13.31 0.02
C LEU A 198 35.38 14.14 -0.09
N GLU A 199 35.47 15.46 -0.04
CA GLU A 199 34.34 16.36 -0.31
C GLU A 199 33.80 16.15 -1.74
N LEU A 200 34.68 16.08 -2.74
CA LEU A 200 34.28 15.79 -4.13
C LEU A 200 33.64 14.40 -4.26
N VAL A 201 34.17 13.40 -3.58
CA VAL A 201 33.58 12.05 -3.55
C VAL A 201 32.18 12.09 -2.93
N CYS A 202 32.00 12.78 -1.80
CA CYS A 202 30.69 12.93 -1.16
C CYS A 202 29.71 13.66 -2.07
N ASN A 203 30.15 14.75 -2.72
CA ASN A 203 29.32 15.49 -3.67
C ASN A 203 28.91 14.61 -4.87
N GLY A 204 29.83 13.81 -5.43
CA GLY A 204 29.52 12.89 -6.51
C GLY A 204 28.56 11.77 -6.10
N LEU A 205 28.74 11.19 -4.91
CA LEU A 205 27.83 10.18 -4.37
C LEU A 205 26.45 10.75 -4.02
N SER A 206 26.38 12.00 -3.55
CA SER A 206 25.11 12.66 -3.21
C SER A 206 24.21 12.86 -4.42
N GLN A 207 24.80 13.16 -5.58
CA GLN A 207 24.08 13.41 -6.83
C GLN A 207 23.64 12.13 -7.54
N ASN A 208 24.08 10.95 -7.07
CA ASN A 208 23.81 9.68 -7.72
C ASN A 208 22.46 9.08 -7.27
N PRO A 209 21.46 8.93 -8.17
CA PRO A 209 20.17 8.32 -7.87
C PRO A 209 20.17 6.79 -7.93
N HIS A 210 21.18 6.18 -8.56
CA HIS A 210 21.23 4.73 -8.81
C HIS A 210 21.85 3.92 -7.66
N TYR A 211 22.40 4.60 -6.65
CA TYR A 211 23.08 3.96 -5.53
C TYR A 211 22.22 4.00 -4.25
N SER A 212 22.13 2.84 -3.60
CA SER A 212 21.56 2.68 -2.27
C SER A 212 22.39 3.42 -1.21
N VAL A 213 21.78 3.82 -0.09
CA VAL A 213 22.53 4.46 1.02
C VAL A 213 23.63 3.52 1.53
N ASN A 214 23.32 2.22 1.61
CA ASN A 214 24.28 1.21 2.06
C ASN A 214 25.49 1.12 1.13
N ASP A 215 25.29 1.19 -0.18
CA ASP A 215 26.40 1.11 -1.14
C ASP A 215 27.25 2.39 -1.16
N LYS A 216 26.64 3.56 -0.92
CA LYS A 216 27.37 4.82 -0.69
C LYS A 216 28.24 4.71 0.56
N LYS A 217 27.72 4.18 1.66
CA LYS A 217 28.47 3.94 2.91
C LYS A 217 29.65 2.98 2.68
N LYS A 218 29.44 1.88 1.96
CA LYS A 218 30.52 0.94 1.59
C LYS A 218 31.63 1.60 0.76
N HIS A 219 31.28 2.50 -0.16
CA HIS A 219 32.29 3.25 -0.94
C HIS A 219 33.16 4.12 -0.04
N LEU A 220 32.56 4.85 0.91
CA LEU A 220 33.30 5.68 1.85
C LEU A 220 34.17 4.86 2.81
N GLU A 221 33.67 3.70 3.24
CA GLU A 221 34.45 2.76 4.05
C GLU A 221 35.66 2.20 3.27
N TRP A 222 35.50 1.91 1.98
CA TRP A 222 36.60 1.49 1.12
C TRP A 222 37.68 2.55 0.99
N PHE A 223 37.29 3.82 0.73
CA PHE A 223 38.25 4.92 0.68
C PHE A 223 38.99 5.09 2.01
N SER A 224 38.27 4.94 3.12
CA SER A 224 38.87 5.06 4.44
C SER A 224 40.00 4.05 4.63
N LYS A 225 39.73 2.76 4.35
CA LYS A 225 40.72 1.68 4.44
C LYS A 225 41.89 1.88 3.49
N PHE A 226 41.63 2.39 2.29
CA PHE A 226 42.67 2.64 1.30
C PHE A 226 43.65 3.74 1.74
N PHE A 227 43.12 4.82 2.32
CA PHE A 227 43.94 5.95 2.74
C PHE A 227 44.68 5.71 4.05
N ASP A 228 44.20 4.83 4.93
CA ASP A 228 44.90 4.47 6.17
C ASP A 228 46.37 4.06 5.92
N ASP A 229 46.64 3.33 4.83
CA ASP A 229 48.00 2.91 4.45
C ASP A 229 48.85 4.03 3.81
N LYS A 230 48.21 5.09 3.30
CA LYS A 230 48.83 6.11 2.42
C LYS A 230 48.91 7.50 3.03
N ILE A 231 48.20 7.77 4.13
CA ILE A 231 48.18 9.09 4.78
C ILE A 231 49.57 9.61 5.12
N SER A 232 50.46 8.76 5.64
CA SER A 232 51.82 9.16 5.98
C SER A 232 52.61 9.64 4.77
N GLN A 233 52.42 9.01 3.60
CA GLN A 233 53.08 9.39 2.36
C GLN A 233 52.51 10.71 1.82
N ILE A 234 51.18 10.87 1.87
CA ILE A 234 50.49 12.08 1.43
C ILE A 234 50.93 13.29 2.27
N ASN A 235 51.00 13.14 3.60
CA ASN A 235 51.43 14.22 4.49
C ASN A 235 52.87 14.65 4.23
N ALA A 236 53.78 13.70 4.01
CA ALA A 236 55.17 14.02 3.67
C ALA A 236 55.24 14.86 2.38
N SER A 237 54.49 14.49 1.33
CA SER A 237 54.45 15.27 0.09
C SER A 237 53.86 16.67 0.28
N VAL A 238 52.83 16.82 1.13
CA VAL A 238 52.23 18.13 1.43
C VAL A 238 53.22 19.03 2.17
N GLU A 239 53.94 18.49 3.16
CA GLU A 239 54.95 19.24 3.90
C GLU A 239 56.11 19.70 2.99
N GLU A 240 56.54 18.85 2.05
CA GLU A 240 57.54 19.21 1.04
C GLU A 240 57.07 20.34 0.13
N GLU A 241 55.81 20.30 -0.36
CA GLU A 241 55.24 21.37 -1.17
C GLU A 241 55.12 22.69 -0.39
N GLU A 242 54.67 22.65 0.86
CA GLU A 242 54.59 23.83 1.73
C GLU A 242 55.99 24.43 1.98
N TYR A 243 57.01 23.59 2.20
CA TYR A 243 58.40 24.04 2.35
C TYR A 243 58.92 24.74 1.09
N MET A 244 58.71 24.13 -0.08
CA MET A 244 59.14 24.70 -1.36
C MET A 244 58.43 26.02 -1.68
N ALA A 245 57.12 26.10 -1.43
CA ALA A 245 56.34 27.33 -1.61
C ALA A 245 56.82 28.45 -0.67
N ASN A 246 57.26 28.12 0.55
CA ASN A 246 57.81 29.09 1.48
C ASN A 246 59.18 29.62 1.03
N LEU A 247 60.08 28.75 0.54
CA LEU A 247 61.35 29.20 -0.06
C LEU A 247 61.13 30.10 -1.27
N GLU A 248 60.16 29.76 -2.12
CA GLU A 248 59.80 30.60 -3.27
C GLU A 248 59.32 31.98 -2.82
N LYS A 249 58.43 32.07 -1.83
CA LYS A 249 57.98 33.37 -1.28
C LYS A 249 59.13 34.19 -0.70
N VAL A 250 60.05 33.55 0.02
CA VAL A 250 61.24 34.21 0.58
C VAL A 250 62.13 34.75 -0.54
N SER A 251 62.39 33.95 -1.58
CA SER A 251 63.22 34.36 -2.73
C SER A 251 62.60 35.46 -3.59
N ARG A 252 61.26 35.53 -3.66
CA ARG A 252 60.52 36.61 -4.35
C ARG A 252 60.46 37.92 -3.55
N GLY A 253 60.99 37.96 -2.32
CA GLY A 253 61.07 39.18 -1.51
C GLY A 253 59.72 39.69 -1.01
N ILE A 254 58.69 38.83 -0.95
CA ILE A 254 57.34 39.18 -0.48
C ILE A 254 57.22 39.01 1.05
N SER A 255 58.34 38.89 1.76
CA SER A 255 58.36 38.76 3.22
C SER A 255 57.99 40.08 3.91
N THR A 256 56.77 40.16 4.45
CA THR A 256 56.45 40.99 5.62
C THR A 256 56.81 40.24 6.90
#